data_AF-A0A7C1SU59-F1
#
_entry.id   AF-A0A7C1SU59-F1
#
_cell.length_a   1.000
_cell.length_b   1.000
_cell.length_c   1.000
_cell.angle_alpha   90.00
_cell.angle_beta   90.00
_cell.angle_gamma   90.00
#
_symmetry.space_group_name_H-M   'P 1'
#
loop_
_entity.id
_entity.type
_entity.pdbx_description
1 polymer ?
#
loop_
_entity_poly.entity_id
_entity_poly.type
_entity_poly.pdbx_seq_one_letter_code
_entity_poly.pdbx_strand_id
1 'polypeptide(L)'
;MPDIFHAVDSVFGNDPTLARVLKIYLCRQHTVEKLKVIGTNFGISASAVSHACKRVTDRIRINSKLRKKIEKINKKLNRSRSKT
;
A
#
# COMPACT_ATOMS: atom_id res chain seq x y z
N MET A 1 8.40 -7.84 2.55
CA MET A 1 7.82 -6.76 1.69
C MET A 1 7.64 -7.10 0.20
N PRO A 2 8.36 -8.05 -0.45
CA PRO A 2 8.25 -8.26 -1.91
C PRO A 2 6.82 -8.50 -2.42
N ASP A 3 6.03 -9.26 -1.68
CA ASP A 3 4.65 -9.62 -2.09
C ASP A 3 3.73 -8.42 -2.23
N ILE A 4 3.87 -7.41 -1.35
CA ILE A 4 3.09 -6.18 -1.42
C ILE A 4 3.46 -5.39 -2.67
N PHE A 5 4.75 -5.31 -2.98
CA PHE A 5 5.24 -4.52 -4.11
C PHE A 5 4.78 -5.13 -5.42
N HIS A 6 4.98 -6.44 -5.59
CA HIS A 6 4.55 -7.18 -6.76
C HIS A 6 3.02 -7.14 -6.93
N ALA A 7 2.25 -7.28 -5.85
CA ALA A 7 0.79 -7.20 -5.92
C ALA A 7 0.31 -5.82 -6.38
N VAL A 8 0.92 -4.73 -5.90
CA VAL A 8 0.59 -3.38 -6.35
C VAL A 8 1.01 -3.15 -7.80
N ASP A 9 2.22 -3.54 -8.18
CA ASP A 9 2.74 -3.34 -9.54
C ASP A 9 1.91 -4.10 -10.58
N SER A 10 1.41 -5.29 -10.24
CA SER A 10 0.52 -6.07 -11.13
C SER A 10 -0.83 -5.38 -11.43
N VAL A 11 -1.26 -4.42 -10.61
CA VAL A 11 -2.58 -3.74 -10.74
C VAL A 11 -2.43 -2.27 -11.13
N PHE A 12 -1.33 -1.63 -10.70
CA PHE A 12 -1.09 -0.19 -10.81
C PHE A 12 0.23 0.16 -11.50
N GLY A 13 0.92 -0.79 -12.16
CA GLY A 13 2.19 -0.53 -12.85
C GLY A 13 2.14 0.59 -13.88
N ASN A 14 0.97 0.88 -14.44
CA ASN A 14 0.76 1.98 -15.39
C ASN A 14 0.71 3.38 -14.73
N ASP A 15 0.63 3.45 -13.39
CA ASP A 15 0.67 4.70 -12.62
C ASP A 15 1.70 4.57 -11.48
N PRO A 16 3.00 4.81 -11.76
CA PRO A 16 4.08 4.59 -10.79
C PRO A 16 3.95 5.49 -9.56
N THR A 17 3.39 6.70 -9.71
CA THR A 17 3.15 7.63 -8.62
C THR A 17 2.09 7.07 -7.67
N LEU A 18 0.95 6.62 -8.19
CA LEU A 18 -0.09 5.98 -7.38
C LEU A 18 0.39 4.66 -6.78
N ALA A 19 1.07 3.82 -7.56
CA ALA A 19 1.62 2.54 -7.11
C ALA A 19 2.54 2.74 -5.90
N ARG A 20 3.44 3.72 -5.95
CA ARG A 20 4.34 4.05 -4.83
C ARG A 20 3.59 4.41 -3.56
N VAL A 21 2.59 5.28 -3.64
CA VAL A 21 1.81 5.71 -2.47
C VAL A 21 0.96 4.54 -1.93
N LEU A 22 0.43 3.69 -2.81
CA LEU A 22 -0.30 2.48 -2.40
C LEU A 22 0.59 1.45 -1.71
N LYS A 23 1.84 1.27 -2.16
CA LYS A 23 2.84 0.42 -1.48
C LYS A 23 3.06 0.91 -0.05
N ILE A 24 3.26 2.22 0.16
CA ILE A 24 3.41 2.82 1.49
C ILE A 24 2.18 2.53 2.37
N TYR A 25 0.97 2.78 1.84
CA TYR A 25 -0.28 2.53 2.55
C TYR A 25 -0.44 1.05 2.95
N LEU A 26 -0.18 0.12 2.02
CA LEU A 26 -0.33 -1.30 2.28
C LEU A 26 0.74 -1.85 3.23
N CYS A 27 1.99 -1.36 3.16
CA CYS A 27 3.00 -1.67 4.17
C CYS A 27 2.53 -1.29 5.57
N ARG A 28 1.90 -0.12 5.72
CA ARG A 28 1.35 0.30 7.03
C ARG A 28 0.22 -0.59 7.53
N GLN A 29 -0.59 -1.17 6.63
CA GLN A 29 -1.72 -2.03 7.00
C GLN A 29 -1.32 -3.48 7.27
N HIS A 30 -0.32 -3.98 6.54
CA HIS A 30 0.05 -5.40 6.56
C HIS A 30 1.31 -5.69 7.38
N THR A 31 2.04 -4.69 7.84
CA THR A 31 3.24 -4.88 8.65
C THR A 31 3.10 -4.21 10.01
N VAL A 32 3.81 -4.75 11.02
CA VAL A 32 3.94 -4.15 12.35
C VAL A 32 5.06 -3.10 12.42
N GLU A 33 5.58 -2.67 11.26
CA GLU A 33 6.71 -1.74 11.19
C GLU A 33 6.32 -0.32 11.63
N LYS A 34 7.28 0.34 12.30
CA LYS A 34 7.16 1.75 12.66
C LYS A 34 7.17 2.63 11.41
N LEU A 35 6.46 3.76 11.44
CA LEU A 35 6.43 4.72 10.33
C LEU A 35 7.82 5.15 9.86
N LYS A 36 8.79 5.24 10.79
CA LYS A 36 10.20 5.56 10.48
C LYS A 36 10.86 4.48 9.61
N VAL A 37 10.59 3.21 9.89
CA VAL A 37 11.16 2.07 9.13
C VAL A 37 10.55 2.03 7.73
N ILE A 38 9.22 2.13 7.65
CA ILE A 38 8.51 2.25 6.37
C ILE A 38 9.08 3.43 5.58
N GLY A 39 9.16 4.62 6.19
CA GLY A 39 9.70 5.81 5.54
C GLY A 39 11.12 5.61 5.00
N THR A 40 11.99 4.95 5.77
CA THR A 40 13.36 4.61 5.35
C THR A 40 13.37 3.75 4.09
N ASN A 41 12.51 2.73 3.99
CA ASN A 41 12.40 1.88 2.80
C ASN A 41 11.97 2.65 1.54
N PHE A 42 11.31 3.80 1.70
CA PHE A 42 10.89 4.66 0.60
C PHE A 42 11.74 5.94 0.50
N GLY A 43 12.74 6.17 1.35
CA GLY A 43 13.51 7.42 1.36
C GLY A 43 12.68 8.66 1.73
N ILE A 44 11.69 8.53 2.61
CA ILE A 44 10.82 9.63 3.05
C ILE A 44 10.71 9.67 4.58
N SER A 45 10.31 10.82 5.13
CA SER A 45 10.10 10.97 6.57
C SER A 45 8.87 10.20 7.08
N ALA A 46 8.85 9.91 8.39
CA ALA A 46 7.69 9.29 9.03
C ALA A 46 6.41 10.14 8.89
N SER A 47 6.53 11.47 8.88
CA SER A 47 5.41 12.38 8.63
C SER A 47 4.90 12.24 7.19
N ALA A 48 5.79 12.16 6.19
CA ALA A 48 5.41 11.94 4.80
C ALA A 48 4.68 10.59 4.60
N VAL A 49 5.06 9.54 5.33
CA VAL A 49 4.32 8.25 5.35
C VAL A 49 2.90 8.47 5.87
N SER A 50 2.73 9.18 6.99
CA SER A 50 1.41 9.48 7.56
C SER A 50 0.52 10.25 6.57
N HIS A 51 1.07 11.29 5.93
CA HIS A 51 0.36 12.05 4.90
C HIS A 51 0.00 11.19 3.68
N ALA A 52 0.90 10.33 3.22
CA ALA A 52 0.64 9.39 2.13
C ALA A 52 -0.54 8.46 2.46
N CYS A 53 -0.54 7.86 3.66
CA CYS A 53 -1.63 7.00 4.13
C CYS A 53 -2.95 7.74 4.23
N LYS A 54 -2.95 8.98 4.75
CA LYS A 54 -4.15 9.82 4.81
C LYS A 54 -4.72 10.09 3.41
N ARG A 55 -3.89 10.55 2.47
CA ARG A 55 -4.30 10.82 1.08
C ARG A 55 -4.88 9.59 0.39
N VAL A 56 -4.29 8.41 0.58
CA VAL A 56 -4.83 7.15 0.03
C VAL A 56 -6.18 6.83 0.64
N THR A 57 -6.32 6.96 1.96
CA THR A 57 -7.59 6.72 2.66
C THR A 57 -8.70 7.62 2.13
N ASP A 58 -8.43 8.91 1.96
CA ASP A 58 -9.41 9.88 1.43
C ASP A 58 -9.77 9.55 -0.03
N ARG A 59 -8.77 9.19 -0.87
CA ARG A 59 -9.03 8.76 -2.25
C ARG A 59 -9.88 7.49 -2.32
N ILE A 60 -9.65 6.53 -1.43
CA ILE A 60 -10.43 5.27 -1.38
C ILE A 60 -11.89 5.53 -0.98
N ARG A 61 -12.13 6.49 -0.08
CA ARG A 61 -13.49 6.87 0.34
C ARG A 61 -14.32 7.38 -0.83
N ILE A 62 -13.71 8.19 -1.70
CA ILE A 62 -14.41 8.84 -2.82
C ILE A 62 -14.43 7.95 -4.06
N ASN A 63 -13.38 7.17 -4.31
CA ASN A 63 -13.23 6.38 -5.54
C ASN A 63 -13.53 4.89 -5.32
N SER A 64 -14.76 4.49 -5.64
CA SER A 64 -15.23 3.10 -5.52
C SER A 64 -14.44 2.11 -6.39
N LYS A 65 -13.95 2.52 -7.57
CA LYS A 65 -13.12 1.68 -8.45
C LYS A 65 -11.76 1.41 -7.79
N LEU A 66 -11.14 2.44 -7.21
CA LEU A 66 -9.88 2.31 -6.48
C LEU A 66 -10.05 1.39 -5.25
N ARG A 67 -11.13 1.59 -4.49
CA ARG A 67 -11.45 0.74 -3.33
C ARG A 67 -11.53 -0.74 -3.71
N LYS A 68 -12.30 -1.07 -4.75
CA LYS A 68 -12.44 -2.45 -5.25
C LYS A 68 -11.10 -3.07 -5.67
N LYS A 69 -10.23 -2.29 -6.33
CA LYS A 69 -8.88 -2.77 -6.72
C LYS A 69 -8.03 -3.08 -5.49
N ILE A 70 -8.06 -2.23 -4.46
CA ILE A 70 -7.30 -2.43 -3.22
C ILE A 70 -7.84 -3.61 -2.41
N GLU A 71 -9.17 -3.79 -2.35
CA GLU A 71 -9.79 -4.97 -1.73
C GLU A 71 -9.33 -6.27 -2.40
N LYS A 72 -9.20 -6.30 -3.74
CA LYS A 72 -8.63 -7.44 -4.47
C LYS A 72 -7.18 -7.72 -4.07
N ILE A 73 -6.36 -6.68 -3.94
CA ILE A 73 -4.97 -6.81 -3.48
C ILE A 73 -4.93 -7.37 -2.04
N ASN A 74 -5.72 -6.81 -1.13
CA ASN A 74 -5.80 -7.29 0.26
C ASN A 74 -6.23 -8.76 0.34
N LYS A 75 -7.22 -9.18 -0.46
CA LYS A 75 -7.61 -10.60 -0.55
C LYS A 75 -6.46 -11.49 -1.03
N LYS A 76 -5.67 -11.03 -2.01
CA LYS A 76 -4.50 -11.77 -2.52
C LYS A 76 -3.41 -11.88 -1.45
N LEU A 77 -3.11 -10.79 -0.75
CA LEU A 77 -2.10 -10.74 0.32
C LEU A 77 -2.50 -11.58 1.55
N ASN A 78 -3.78 -11.60 1.91
CA ASN A 78 -4.25 -12.45 3.01
C ASN A 78 -4.16 -13.94 2.64
N ARG A 79 -4.57 -14.30 1.42
CA ARG A 79 -4.46 -15.68 0.91
C ARG A 79 -3.01 -16.19 0.84
N SER A 80 -2.03 -15.33 0.55
CA SER A 80 -0.63 -15.74 0.52
C SER A 80 -0.05 -15.98 1.92
N ARG A 81 -0.58 -15.30 2.95
CA ARG A 81 -0.15 -15.46 4.35
C ARG A 81 -0.77 -16.68 5.05
N SER A 82 -1.95 -17.12 4.65
CA SER A 82 -2.63 -18.29 5.23
C SER A 82 -2.10 -19.66 4.75
N LYS A 83 -1.01 -19.69 3.97
CA LYS A 83 -0.40 -20.92 3.42
C LYS A 83 0.87 -21.35 4.17
N THR A 84 1.16 -20.77 5.34
CA THR A 84 2.25 -21.19 6.23
C THR A 84 1.63 -21.81 7.48
#